data_AF-A0A964ITH9-F1
#
_entry.id   AF-A0A964ITH9-F1
#
_cell.length_a   1.000
_cell.length_b   1.000
_cell.length_c   1.000
_cell.angle_alpha   90.00
_cell.angle_beta   90.00
_cell.angle_gamma   90.00
#
_symmetry.space_group_name_H-M   'P 1'
#
loop_
_entity.id
_entity.type
_entity.pdbx_description
1 polymer ?
#
loop_
_entity_poly.entity_id
_entity_poly.type
_entity_poly.pdbx_seq_one_letter_code
_entity_poly.pdbx_strand_id
1 'polypeptide(L)'
;MIDIASQLRIEPTEIVGYIAKLSEIILAISYYQRVYDVLLADLRELTAEVKKMNEQVSLSVRFPGVKDETKEALNAARNTILTLNGYFDQFHKVERFFDVITPEKFRSMRESVEIHYRAIGMIVCFWQIKISEWRRRFWDDRGRHRDSTWEQRYNFFKDTVYHNLYVIEENIALIKNAKLDL
;
A
#
# COMPACT_ATOMS: atom_id res chain seq x y z
N MET A 1 38.39 0.66 1.11
CA MET A 1 37.40 -0.44 1.18
C MET A 1 37.53 -1.32 2.42
N ILE A 2 38.69 -1.35 3.11
CA ILE A 2 38.92 -2.23 4.28
C ILE A 2 38.26 -1.72 5.59
N ASP A 3 37.86 -0.45 5.66
CA ASP A 3 37.49 0.19 6.94
C ASP A 3 36.01 0.02 7.36
N ILE A 4 35.09 -0.23 6.40
CA ILE A 4 33.68 -0.47 6.70
C ILE A 4 33.47 -1.90 7.20
N ALA A 5 34.23 -2.86 6.66
CA ALA A 5 34.14 -4.27 7.06
C ALA A 5 34.63 -4.51 8.49
N SER A 6 35.75 -3.87 8.87
CA SER A 6 36.29 -3.92 10.23
C SER A 6 35.36 -3.25 11.25
N GLN A 7 34.73 -2.12 10.89
CA GLN A 7 33.77 -1.42 11.74
C GLN A 7 32.44 -2.18 11.92
N LEU A 8 32.02 -2.94 10.91
CA LEU A 8 30.76 -3.67 10.93
C LEU A 8 30.86 -5.06 11.58
N ARG A 9 32.06 -5.64 11.75
CA ARG A 9 32.26 -7.06 12.15
C ARG A 9 31.49 -8.03 11.25
N ILE A 10 31.46 -7.75 9.96
CA ILE A 10 30.78 -8.54 8.93
C ILE A 10 31.86 -8.95 7.91
N GLU A 11 31.82 -10.18 7.39
CA GLU A 11 32.77 -10.60 6.35
C GLU A 11 32.64 -9.65 5.13
N PRO A 12 33.74 -9.17 4.52
CA PRO A 12 33.69 -8.22 3.40
C PRO A 12 32.76 -8.67 2.25
N THR A 13 32.64 -9.98 2.04
CA THR A 13 31.72 -10.59 1.06
C THR A 13 30.24 -10.43 1.40
N GLU A 14 29.89 -10.44 2.68
CA GLU A 14 28.51 -10.25 3.15
C GLU A 14 28.04 -8.80 3.00
N ILE A 15 28.97 -7.83 3.08
CA ILE A 15 28.67 -6.41 2.86
C ILE A 15 28.25 -6.15 1.41
N VAL A 16 28.96 -6.73 0.44
CA VAL A 16 28.64 -6.57 -0.98
C VAL A 16 27.28 -7.18 -1.31
N GLY A 17 27.02 -8.41 -0.84
CA GLY A 17 25.73 -9.06 -1.03
C GLY A 17 24.57 -8.29 -0.39
N TYR A 18 24.81 -7.67 0.77
CA TYR A 18 23.81 -6.85 1.42
C TYR A 18 23.54 -5.54 0.67
N ILE A 19 24.58 -4.80 0.27
CA ILE A 19 24.41 -3.56 -0.48
C ILE A 19 23.56 -3.83 -1.73
N ALA A 20 23.85 -4.93 -2.44
CA ALA A 20 23.04 -5.34 -3.59
C ALA A 20 21.56 -5.56 -3.21
N LYS A 21 21.27 -6.35 -2.18
CA LYS A 21 19.89 -6.62 -1.74
C LYS A 21 19.18 -5.35 -1.24
N LEU A 22 19.88 -4.48 -0.53
CA LEU A 22 19.33 -3.21 -0.07
C LEU A 22 19.02 -2.29 -1.26
N SER A 23 19.90 -2.22 -2.24
CA SER A 23 19.65 -1.48 -3.49
C SER A 23 18.42 -2.01 -4.24
N GLU A 24 18.24 -3.33 -4.32
CA GLU A 24 17.03 -3.94 -4.90
C GLU A 24 15.77 -3.53 -4.14
N ILE A 25 15.80 -3.54 -2.80
CA ILE A 25 14.63 -3.17 -2.00
C ILE A 25 14.34 -1.67 -2.11
N ILE A 26 15.35 -0.80 -2.07
CA ILE A 26 15.19 0.64 -2.27
C ILE A 26 14.56 0.90 -3.65
N LEU A 27 15.06 0.23 -4.69
CA LEU A 27 14.50 0.34 -6.04
C LEU A 27 13.05 -0.13 -6.10
N ALA A 28 12.71 -1.23 -5.42
CA ALA A 28 11.35 -1.73 -5.34
C ALA A 28 10.42 -0.73 -4.63
N ILE A 29 10.86 -0.12 -3.52
CA ILE A 29 10.08 0.90 -2.80
C ILE A 29 9.87 2.13 -3.67
N SER A 30 10.90 2.62 -4.37
CA SER A 30 10.78 3.72 -5.33
C SER A 30 9.80 3.39 -6.47
N TYR A 31 9.82 2.15 -6.97
CA TYR A 31 8.84 1.69 -7.94
C TYR A 31 7.42 1.70 -7.37
N TYR A 32 7.21 1.18 -6.15
CA TYR A 32 5.90 1.20 -5.49
C TYR A 32 5.38 2.61 -5.24
N GLN A 33 6.25 3.55 -4.87
CA GLN A 33 5.88 4.96 -4.72
C GLN A 33 5.34 5.52 -6.04
N ARG A 34 6.07 5.30 -7.14
CA ARG A 34 5.62 5.77 -8.46
C ARG A 34 4.27 5.16 -8.86
N VAL A 35 4.07 3.87 -8.60
CA VAL A 35 2.78 3.22 -8.87
C VAL A 35 1.68 3.82 -7.98
N TYR A 36 1.96 4.03 -6.70
CA TYR A 36 1.04 4.64 -5.74
C TYR A 36 0.65 6.07 -6.13
N ASP A 37 1.59 6.89 -6.58
CA ASP A 37 1.31 8.28 -6.99
C ASP A 37 0.30 8.35 -8.13
N VAL A 38 0.39 7.43 -9.09
CA VAL A 38 -0.59 7.29 -10.18
C VAL A 38 -1.92 6.73 -9.64
N LEU A 39 -1.84 5.70 -8.79
CA LEU A 39 -3.00 5.01 -8.22
C LEU A 39 -3.85 5.91 -7.31
N LEU A 40 -3.24 6.91 -6.66
CA LEU A 40 -3.89 7.74 -5.65
C LEU A 40 -5.13 8.46 -6.18
N ALA A 41 -5.09 8.93 -7.43
CA ALA A 41 -6.24 9.57 -8.07
C ALA A 41 -7.41 8.58 -8.24
N ASP A 42 -7.12 7.39 -8.75
CA ASP A 42 -8.13 6.35 -8.98
C ASP A 42 -8.68 5.79 -7.66
N LEU A 43 -7.85 5.67 -6.62
CA LEU A 43 -8.30 5.25 -5.29
C LEU A 43 -9.27 6.27 -4.70
N ARG A 44 -9.00 7.57 -4.87
CA ARG A 44 -9.92 8.64 -4.46
C ARG A 44 -11.25 8.56 -5.22
N GLU A 45 -11.21 8.31 -6.52
CA GLU A 45 -12.42 8.10 -7.33
C GLU A 45 -13.24 6.91 -6.83
N LEU A 46 -12.60 5.76 -6.61
CA LEU A 46 -13.27 4.57 -6.05
C LEU A 46 -13.89 4.88 -4.68
N THR A 47 -13.16 5.54 -3.77
CA THR A 47 -13.72 5.91 -2.46
C THR A 47 -14.91 6.87 -2.56
N ALA A 48 -14.92 7.78 -3.53
CA ALA A 48 -16.06 8.66 -3.75
C ALA A 48 -17.30 7.86 -4.19
N GLU A 49 -17.13 6.86 -5.06
CA GLU A 49 -18.22 5.96 -5.48
C GLU A 49 -18.72 5.08 -4.33
N VAL A 50 -17.81 4.54 -3.51
CA VAL A 50 -18.16 3.77 -2.31
C VAL A 50 -18.91 4.63 -1.29
N LYS A 51 -18.52 5.91 -1.14
CA LYS A 51 -19.24 6.86 -0.30
C LYS A 51 -20.65 7.14 -0.83
N LYS A 52 -20.81 7.34 -2.14
CA LYS A 52 -22.15 7.51 -2.74
C LYS A 52 -23.03 6.28 -2.51
N MET A 53 -22.47 5.07 -2.62
CA MET A 53 -23.16 3.82 -2.28
C MET A 53 -23.58 3.79 -0.81
N ASN A 54 -22.68 4.16 0.10
CA ASN A 54 -23.01 4.28 1.53
C ASN A 54 -24.19 5.23 1.73
N GLU A 55 -24.26 6.35 1.04
CA GLU A 55 -25.32 7.36 1.18
C GLU A 55 -26.69 6.93 0.60
N GLN A 56 -26.76 5.88 -0.22
CA GLN A 56 -28.03 5.41 -0.79
C GLN A 56 -28.93 4.73 0.25
N VAL A 57 -30.05 5.38 0.58
CA VAL A 57 -31.07 4.84 1.51
C VAL A 57 -31.71 3.57 0.95
N SER A 58 -32.04 3.55 -0.35
CA SER A 58 -32.66 2.39 -1.01
C SER A 58 -31.77 1.14 -0.96
N LEU A 59 -30.45 1.30 -1.08
CA LEU A 59 -29.51 0.19 -0.89
C LEU A 59 -29.53 -0.34 0.53
N SER A 60 -29.64 0.53 1.53
CA SER A 60 -29.61 0.13 2.94
C SER A 60 -30.84 -0.67 3.36
N VAL A 61 -31.99 -0.39 2.74
CA VAL A 61 -33.22 -1.18 2.94
C VAL A 61 -33.06 -2.58 2.33
N ARG A 62 -32.44 -2.68 1.16
CA ARG A 62 -32.27 -3.95 0.43
C ARG A 62 -31.10 -4.80 0.94
N PHE A 63 -30.04 -4.15 1.39
CA PHE A 63 -28.78 -4.76 1.83
C PHE A 63 -28.39 -4.19 3.19
N PRO A 64 -28.82 -4.83 4.30
CA PRO A 64 -28.57 -4.32 5.65
C PRO A 64 -27.09 -4.07 5.97
N GLY A 65 -26.17 -4.85 5.38
CA GLY A 65 -24.72 -4.72 5.60
C GLY A 65 -24.05 -3.58 4.83
N VAL A 66 -24.72 -2.94 3.85
CA VAL A 66 -24.06 -1.97 2.96
C VAL A 66 -23.38 -0.83 3.71
N LYS A 67 -23.99 -0.35 4.80
CA LYS A 67 -23.47 0.78 5.58
C LYS A 67 -22.14 0.44 6.24
N ASP A 68 -22.05 -0.71 6.88
CA ASP A 68 -20.86 -1.12 7.60
C ASP A 68 -19.76 -1.55 6.63
N GLU A 69 -20.09 -2.37 5.62
CA GLU A 69 -19.14 -2.87 4.63
C GLU A 69 -18.48 -1.73 3.82
N THR A 70 -19.27 -0.74 3.38
CA THR A 70 -18.73 0.43 2.67
C THR A 70 -17.93 1.34 3.60
N LYS A 71 -18.33 1.48 4.88
CA LYS A 71 -17.58 2.26 5.87
C LYS A 71 -16.22 1.62 6.17
N GLU A 72 -16.16 0.30 6.29
CA GLU A 72 -14.91 -0.46 6.46
C GLU A 72 -13.98 -0.23 5.26
N ALA A 73 -14.47 -0.34 4.02
CA ALA A 73 -13.67 -0.05 2.84
C ALA A 73 -13.16 1.39 2.77
N LEU A 74 -13.99 2.37 3.16
CA LEU A 74 -13.57 3.77 3.25
C LEU A 74 -12.47 3.97 4.28
N ASN A 75 -12.58 3.31 5.45
CA ASN A 75 -11.56 3.36 6.49
C ASN A 75 -10.26 2.69 6.04
N ALA A 76 -10.33 1.52 5.39
CA ALA A 76 -9.17 0.83 4.85
C ALA A 76 -8.45 1.69 3.81
N ALA A 77 -9.17 2.28 2.86
CA ALA A 77 -8.58 3.17 1.86
C ALA A 77 -7.93 4.42 2.49
N ARG A 78 -8.60 5.04 3.46
CA ARG A 78 -8.03 6.17 4.22
C ARG A 78 -6.76 5.76 4.96
N ASN A 79 -6.79 4.62 5.65
CA ASN A 79 -5.64 4.09 6.37
C ASN A 79 -4.50 3.75 5.43
N THR A 80 -4.76 3.19 4.25
CA THR A 80 -3.76 2.98 3.20
C THR A 80 -3.08 4.30 2.83
N ILE A 81 -3.85 5.33 2.48
CA ILE A 81 -3.31 6.62 2.04
C ILE A 81 -2.42 7.23 3.13
N LEU A 82 -2.90 7.28 4.37
CA LEU A 82 -2.15 7.83 5.50
C LEU A 82 -0.87 7.04 5.77
N THR A 83 -0.95 5.71 5.73
CA THR A 83 0.19 4.82 6.04
C THR A 83 1.25 4.92 4.95
N LEU A 84 0.87 4.86 3.68
CA LEU A 84 1.81 4.94 2.56
C LEU A 84 2.45 6.32 2.44
N ASN A 85 1.69 7.40 2.59
CA ASN A 85 2.26 8.75 2.62
C ASN A 85 3.29 8.90 3.75
N GLY A 86 2.92 8.50 4.97
CA GLY A 86 3.82 8.57 6.11
C GLY A 86 5.07 7.70 5.93
N TYR A 87 4.93 6.53 5.31
CA TYR A 87 6.05 5.66 4.99
C TYR A 87 6.97 6.29 3.95
N PHE A 88 6.46 6.77 2.82
CA PHE A 88 7.28 7.37 1.75
C PHE A 88 7.97 8.65 2.22
N ASP A 89 7.32 9.46 3.06
CA ASP A 89 7.94 10.64 3.69
C ASP A 89 9.13 10.25 4.60
N GLN A 90 9.03 9.12 5.30
CA GLN A 90 10.15 8.58 6.10
C GLN A 90 11.22 7.95 5.22
N PHE A 91 10.83 7.24 4.17
CA PHE A 91 11.73 6.60 3.23
C PHE A 91 12.64 7.60 2.53
N HIS A 92 12.15 8.79 2.18
CA HIS A 92 12.99 9.86 1.64
C HIS A 92 14.09 10.33 2.60
N LYS A 93 13.98 10.05 3.90
CA LYS A 93 15.03 10.33 4.89
C LYS A 93 16.12 9.25 4.93
N VAL A 94 15.89 8.08 4.32
CA VAL A 94 16.86 6.97 4.21
C VAL A 94 18.14 7.42 3.48
N GLU A 95 18.09 8.44 2.64
CA GLU A 95 19.31 8.99 2.00
C GLU A 95 20.38 9.37 3.03
N ARG A 96 19.98 9.88 4.20
CA ARG A 96 20.90 10.24 5.30
C ARG A 96 21.34 9.06 6.15
N PHE A 97 20.72 7.89 5.99
CA PHE A 97 21.12 6.67 6.71
C PHE A 97 22.54 6.24 6.32
N PHE A 98 22.89 6.40 5.04
CA PHE A 98 24.20 6.00 4.52
C PHE A 98 25.36 6.89 4.99
N ASP A 99 25.07 8.04 5.61
CA ASP A 99 26.10 8.96 6.12
C ASP A 99 26.84 8.39 7.33
N VAL A 100 26.17 7.59 8.18
CA VAL A 100 26.74 6.99 9.41
C VAL A 100 26.18 5.59 9.63
N ILE A 101 26.81 4.57 9.02
CA ILE A 101 26.43 3.16 9.15
C ILE A 101 27.14 2.51 10.35
N THR A 102 26.35 1.97 11.28
CA THR A 102 26.81 1.04 12.33
C THR A 102 26.18 -0.34 12.13
N PRO A 103 26.79 -1.44 12.62
CA PRO A 103 26.22 -2.78 12.44
C PRO A 103 24.84 -2.97 13.07
N GLU A 104 24.55 -2.30 14.19
CA GLU A 104 23.24 -2.35 14.85
C GLU A 104 22.18 -1.61 14.02
N LYS A 105 22.49 -0.40 13.54
CA LYS A 105 21.61 0.37 12.64
C LYS A 105 21.34 -0.40 11.35
N PHE A 106 22.37 -1.06 10.84
CA PHE A 106 22.30 -1.87 9.64
C PHE A 106 21.37 -3.08 9.81
N ARG A 107 21.46 -3.83 10.93
CA ARG A 107 20.54 -4.96 11.20
C ARG A 107 19.10 -4.49 11.40
N SER A 108 18.91 -3.41 12.16
CA SER A 108 17.58 -2.82 12.39
C SER A 108 16.92 -2.38 11.08
N MET A 109 17.66 -1.64 10.25
CA MET A 109 17.17 -1.20 8.94
C MET A 109 16.84 -2.39 8.04
N ARG A 110 17.68 -3.43 8.02
CA ARG A 110 17.44 -4.64 7.23
C ARG A 110 16.10 -5.28 7.58
N GLU A 111 15.87 -5.56 8.86
CA GLU A 111 14.65 -6.23 9.32
C GLU A 111 13.41 -5.39 9.02
N SER A 112 13.49 -4.08 9.31
CA SER A 112 12.40 -3.14 9.06
C SER A 112 12.08 -3.03 7.56
N VAL A 113 13.08 -2.78 6.72
CA VAL A 113 12.90 -2.58 5.28
C VAL A 113 12.45 -3.85 4.57
N GLU A 114 12.96 -5.03 4.95
CA GLU A 114 12.57 -6.33 4.36
C GLU A 114 11.09 -6.68 4.61
N ILE A 115 10.54 -6.34 5.78
CA ILE A 115 9.12 -6.55 6.09
C ILE A 115 8.27 -5.52 5.36
N HIS A 116 8.69 -4.26 5.39
CA HIS A 116 7.93 -3.14 4.84
C HIS A 116 7.74 -3.21 3.33
N TYR A 117 8.79 -3.50 2.55
CA TYR A 117 8.66 -3.48 1.09
C TYR A 117 7.63 -4.51 0.59
N ARG A 118 7.55 -5.68 1.25
CA ARG A 118 6.55 -6.71 0.92
C ARG A 118 5.14 -6.23 1.24
N ALA A 119 4.94 -5.67 2.43
CA ALA A 119 3.64 -5.15 2.85
C ALA A 119 3.17 -4.01 1.93
N ILE A 120 4.06 -3.08 1.57
CA ILE A 120 3.76 -1.98 0.64
C ILE A 120 3.39 -2.53 -0.74
N GLY A 121 4.19 -3.47 -1.26
CA GLY A 121 3.92 -4.12 -2.54
C GLY A 121 2.54 -4.79 -2.56
N MET A 122 2.18 -5.50 -1.49
CA MET A 122 0.87 -6.14 -1.34
C MET A 122 -0.27 -5.12 -1.32
N ILE A 123 -0.14 -4.02 -0.56
CA ILE A 123 -1.16 -2.97 -0.48
C ILE A 123 -1.35 -2.29 -1.83
N VAL A 124 -0.27 -1.89 -2.49
CA VAL A 124 -0.32 -1.20 -3.78
C VAL A 124 -0.90 -2.12 -4.85
N CYS A 125 -0.45 -3.37 -4.91
CA CYS A 125 -0.94 -4.37 -5.87
C CYS A 125 -2.44 -4.66 -5.66
N PHE A 126 -2.87 -4.85 -4.40
CA PHE A 126 -4.28 -5.05 -4.08
C PHE A 126 -5.15 -3.92 -4.63
N TRP A 127 -4.83 -2.67 -4.29
CA TRP A 127 -5.65 -1.54 -4.73
C TRP A 127 -5.61 -1.37 -6.24
N GLN A 128 -4.45 -1.57 -6.87
CA GLN A 128 -4.32 -1.55 -8.32
C GLN A 128 -5.24 -2.57 -9.01
N ILE A 129 -5.28 -3.81 -8.50
CA ILE A 129 -6.17 -4.85 -9.02
C ILE A 129 -7.63 -4.45 -8.82
N LYS A 130 -8.02 -4.07 -7.60
CA LYS A 130 -9.43 -3.75 -7.30
C LYS A 130 -9.96 -2.56 -8.09
N ILE A 131 -9.13 -1.54 -8.25
CA ILE A 131 -9.45 -0.37 -9.09
C ILE A 131 -9.53 -0.78 -10.56
N SER A 132 -8.59 -1.59 -11.06
CA SER A 132 -8.62 -2.06 -12.44
C SER A 132 -9.88 -2.87 -12.74
N GLU A 133 -10.27 -3.77 -11.83
CA GLU A 133 -11.50 -4.56 -11.95
C GLU A 133 -12.75 -3.68 -11.93
N TRP A 134 -12.79 -2.69 -11.02
CA TRP A 134 -13.87 -1.70 -10.93
C TRP A 134 -14.01 -0.87 -12.21
N ARG A 135 -12.89 -0.34 -12.72
CA ARG A 135 -12.86 0.44 -13.97
C ARG A 135 -13.28 -0.40 -15.15
N ARG A 136 -12.73 -1.61 -15.29
CA ARG A 136 -13.11 -2.56 -16.35
C ARG A 136 -14.61 -2.84 -16.36
N ARG A 137 -15.25 -2.91 -15.19
CA ARG A 137 -16.68 -3.20 -15.06
C ARG A 137 -17.58 -2.01 -15.37
N PHE A 138 -17.19 -0.80 -14.94
CA PHE A 138 -18.09 0.37 -14.89
C PHE A 138 -17.62 1.57 -15.72
N TRP A 139 -16.48 1.50 -16.41
CA TRP A 139 -15.99 2.53 -17.33
C TRP A 139 -15.80 1.96 -18.75
N ASP A 140 -16.04 2.80 -19.75
CA ASP A 140 -15.67 2.51 -21.14
C ASP A 140 -14.23 2.94 -21.46
N ASP A 141 -13.74 2.59 -22.65
CA ASP A 141 -12.37 2.90 -23.10
C ASP A 141 -12.11 4.40 -23.25
N ARG A 142 -13.16 5.23 -23.18
CA ARG A 142 -13.08 6.70 -23.23
C ARG A 142 -13.17 7.32 -21.83
N GLY A 143 -13.17 6.51 -20.77
CA GLY A 143 -13.25 6.97 -19.38
C GLY A 143 -14.64 7.43 -18.96
N ARG A 144 -15.70 7.09 -19.69
CA ARG A 144 -17.08 7.41 -19.31
C ARG A 144 -17.69 6.29 -18.49
N HIS A 145 -18.54 6.63 -17.53
CA HIS A 145 -19.29 5.63 -16.79
C HIS A 145 -20.24 4.86 -17.69
N ARG A 146 -20.26 3.54 -17.51
CA ARG A 146 -21.29 2.67 -18.07
C ARG A 146 -22.56 2.78 -17.24
N ASP A 147 -23.71 2.62 -17.89
CA ASP A 147 -24.99 2.51 -17.21
C ASP A 147 -24.99 1.29 -16.29
N SER A 148 -25.31 1.53 -15.02
CA SER A 148 -25.36 0.51 -13.97
C SER A 148 -26.18 1.02 -12.80
N THR A 149 -26.96 0.15 -12.17
CA THR A 149 -27.67 0.52 -10.95
C THR A 149 -26.74 0.53 -9.75
N TRP A 150 -27.13 1.23 -8.69
CA TRP A 150 -26.40 1.20 -7.41
C TRP A 150 -26.30 -0.21 -6.82
N GLU A 151 -27.29 -1.06 -7.08
CA GLU A 151 -27.30 -2.45 -6.63
C GLU A 151 -26.26 -3.30 -7.35
N GLN A 152 -26.11 -3.10 -8.66
CA GLN A 152 -25.07 -3.76 -9.45
C GLN A 152 -23.67 -3.33 -8.99
N ARG A 153 -23.50 -2.04 -8.68
CA ARG A 153 -22.25 -1.50 -8.12
C ARG A 153 -21.94 -2.10 -6.75
N TYR A 154 -22.94 -2.16 -5.87
CA TYR A 154 -22.75 -2.72 -4.53
C TYR A 154 -22.46 -4.22 -4.54
N ASN A 155 -23.19 -5.02 -5.33
CA ASN A 155 -22.90 -6.46 -5.44
C ASN A 155 -21.47 -6.70 -5.93
N PHE A 156 -21.05 -5.98 -6.98
CA PHE A 156 -19.67 -6.08 -7.48
C PHE A 156 -18.64 -5.63 -6.43
N PHE A 157 -18.89 -4.53 -5.73
CA PHE A 157 -18.05 -4.05 -4.63
C PHE A 157 -17.91 -5.13 -3.54
N LYS A 158 -19.02 -5.73 -3.13
CA LYS A 158 -19.05 -6.75 -2.09
C LYS A 158 -18.21 -7.98 -2.46
N ASP A 159 -18.43 -8.48 -3.66
CA ASP A 159 -17.77 -9.70 -4.15
C ASP A 159 -16.29 -9.48 -4.44
N THR A 160 -15.93 -8.30 -4.94
CA THR A 160 -14.60 -8.05 -5.50
C THR A 160 -13.69 -7.32 -4.51
N VAL A 161 -14.19 -6.25 -3.89
CA VAL A 161 -13.40 -5.32 -3.06
C VAL A 161 -13.50 -5.71 -1.60
N TYR A 162 -14.72 -5.82 -1.06
CA TYR A 162 -14.95 -6.01 0.37
C TYR A 162 -14.43 -7.36 0.89
N HIS A 163 -14.73 -8.45 0.20
CA HIS A 163 -14.38 -9.80 0.64
C HIS A 163 -12.87 -10.00 0.93
N ASN A 164 -12.01 -9.22 0.27
CA ASN A 164 -10.57 -9.34 0.38
C ASN A 164 -9.92 -8.20 1.19
N LEU A 165 -10.73 -7.32 1.79
CA LEU A 165 -10.24 -6.10 2.43
C LEU A 165 -9.35 -6.37 3.66
N TYR A 166 -9.57 -7.49 4.36
CA TYR A 166 -8.78 -7.91 5.52
C TYR A 166 -7.27 -7.99 5.21
N VAL A 167 -6.91 -8.35 3.98
CA VAL A 167 -5.51 -8.42 3.52
C VAL A 167 -4.83 -7.06 3.62
N ILE A 168 -5.56 -5.97 3.36
CA ILE A 168 -5.02 -4.61 3.48
C ILE A 168 -4.75 -4.26 4.95
N GLU A 169 -5.68 -4.60 5.84
CA GLU A 169 -5.60 -4.23 7.25
C GLU A 169 -4.40 -4.88 7.94
N GLU A 170 -4.15 -6.17 7.66
CA GLU A 170 -2.98 -6.90 8.17
C GLU A 170 -1.66 -6.24 7.71
N ASN A 171 -1.56 -5.90 6.42
CA ASN A 171 -0.34 -5.28 5.88
C ASN A 171 -0.15 -3.83 6.37
N ILE A 172 -1.23 -3.09 6.61
CA ILE A 172 -1.16 -1.77 7.24
C ILE A 172 -0.65 -1.89 8.68
N ALA A 173 -1.11 -2.89 9.43
CA ALA A 173 -0.65 -3.11 10.80
C ALA A 173 0.85 -3.45 10.83
N LEU A 174 1.34 -4.26 9.89
CA LEU A 174 2.77 -4.55 9.75
C LEU A 174 3.60 -3.28 9.57
N ILE A 175 3.18 -2.36 8.69
CA ILE A 175 3.89 -1.09 8.44
C ILE A 175 3.82 -0.15 9.64
N LYS A 176 2.69 -0.09 10.35
CA LYS A 176 2.54 0.79 11.52
C LYS A 176 3.34 0.33 12.73
N ASN A 177 3.45 -0.98 12.92
CA ASN A 177 4.11 -1.56 14.08
C ASN A 177 5.63 -1.62 13.94
N ALA A 178 6.14 -1.73 12.71
CA ALA A 178 7.56 -1.65 12.47
C ALA A 178 7.96 -0.17 12.34
N LYS A 179 8.59 0.34 13.40
CA LYS A 179 9.25 1.65 13.32
C LYS A 179 10.35 1.56 12.27
N LEU A 180 10.38 2.51 11.34
CA LEU A 180 11.61 2.87 10.67
C LEU A 180 12.44 3.64 11.71
N ASP A 181 13.16 2.92 12.57
CA ASP A 181 14.22 3.51 13.40
C ASP A 181 15.41 3.81 12.47
N LEU A 182 15.23 4.84 11.63
CA LEU A 182 16.23 5.41 10.72
C LEU A 182 17.06 6.47 11.43
#